data_AF-A0A061JCB0-F1
#
_entry.id   AF-A0A061JCB0-F1
#
_cell.length_a   1.000
_cell.length_b   1.000
_cell.length_c   1.000
_cell.angle_alpha   90.00
_cell.angle_beta   90.00
_cell.angle_gamma   90.00
#
_symmetry.space_group_name_H-M   'P 1'
#
loop_
_entity.id
_entity.type
_entity.pdbx_description
1 polymer ?
#
loop_
_entity_poly.entity_id
_entity_poly.type
_entity_poly.pdbx_seq_one_letter_code
_entity_poly.pdbx_strand_id
1 'polypeptide(L)'
;MTHAEHAKASSSSSSHDGDSLHECFSLAPPMVACLVRHIDRAMGAVTTPPAIERCVVELQAYFQPYIAASRVVKNCIPGSKLRLQFGKAMDVSTGVSSSLLNVYILAVDQSYSRPRLLTHVARRWRALLEGVGQEGHALVMLYHQDLVDAASFSVHQASGVAGGADGTKRPDQRKADAAVAALEPYFEELKALRFAPHQMCAYLPNEAPIRVLERLRAAFVERTMRLTAAFDGYQQRRLHPARTDSNINSHSNCATAATVDVWNLHECWRRGYDLARHLLQLGVVKEARKVFARMFSVYYYHSEDYGFVKSKATLARLGKFSNVFDPGHFRWA
;
A
#
# COMPACT_ATOMS: atom_id res chain seq x y z
N MET A 1 26.51 -56.54 -19.17
CA MET A 1 27.79 -55.90 -18.81
C MET A 1 27.86 -54.60 -19.60
N THR A 2 27.28 -53.50 -19.11
CA THR A 2 27.80 -52.46 -18.19
C THR A 2 28.83 -51.49 -18.79
N HIS A 3 28.63 -50.21 -18.45
CA HIS A 3 29.39 -48.97 -18.74
C HIS A 3 29.16 -48.36 -20.13
N ALA A 4 28.37 -47.27 -20.32
CA ALA A 4 28.35 -45.92 -19.73
C ALA A 4 29.56 -45.05 -20.14
N GLU A 5 29.34 -44.04 -21.00
CA GLU A 5 29.66 -42.63 -20.71
C GLU A 5 29.28 -41.67 -21.87
N HIS A 6 28.43 -40.70 -21.52
CA HIS A 6 28.38 -39.30 -21.98
C HIS A 6 28.39 -38.93 -23.48
N ALA A 7 27.22 -39.07 -24.10
CA ALA A 7 26.81 -38.17 -25.19
C ALA A 7 26.36 -36.82 -24.60
N LYS A 8 27.25 -35.82 -24.65
CA LYS A 8 26.95 -34.41 -24.37
C LYS A 8 26.14 -33.86 -25.55
N ALA A 9 24.83 -34.08 -25.53
CA ALA A 9 23.90 -33.42 -26.44
C ALA A 9 23.81 -31.95 -26.05
N SER A 10 24.49 -31.09 -26.81
CA SER A 10 24.26 -29.66 -26.86
C SER A 10 22.89 -29.41 -27.48
N SER A 11 21.82 -29.59 -26.71
CA SER A 11 20.51 -29.04 -27.06
C SER A 11 20.50 -27.59 -26.61
N SER A 12 20.62 -26.70 -27.59
CA SER A 12 20.34 -25.27 -27.47
C SER A 12 18.88 -25.07 -27.03
N SER A 13 18.63 -25.15 -25.73
CA SER A 13 17.41 -24.60 -25.15
C SER A 13 17.55 -23.09 -25.19
N SER A 14 16.88 -22.47 -26.15
CA SER A 14 16.61 -21.04 -26.19
C SER A 14 15.97 -20.62 -24.87
N SER A 15 16.79 -20.19 -23.92
CA SER A 15 16.33 -19.48 -22.74
C SER A 15 15.73 -18.17 -23.24
N HIS A 16 14.43 -18.04 -23.05
CA HIS A 16 13.75 -16.76 -23.09
C HIS A 16 14.53 -15.73 -22.26
N ASP A 17 15.32 -14.88 -22.93
CA ASP A 17 15.62 -13.53 -22.49
C ASP A 17 14.30 -12.75 -22.54
N GLY A 18 13.42 -13.03 -21.58
CA GLY A 18 12.23 -12.24 -21.31
C GLY A 18 12.66 -10.99 -20.56
N ASP A 19 12.94 -9.93 -21.30
CA ASP A 19 12.95 -8.53 -20.89
C ASP A 19 13.39 -8.21 -19.44
N SER A 20 14.69 -8.23 -19.18
CA SER A 20 15.28 -7.69 -17.93
C SER A 20 14.90 -6.22 -17.66
N LEU A 21 14.62 -5.43 -18.71
CA LEU A 21 14.11 -4.06 -18.58
C LEU A 21 12.66 -4.01 -18.09
N HIS A 22 11.83 -5.01 -18.42
CA HIS A 22 10.42 -5.04 -18.01
C HIS A 22 10.28 -5.28 -16.51
N GLU A 23 11.23 -5.99 -15.88
CA GLU A 23 11.34 -6.09 -14.43
C GLU A 23 11.77 -4.74 -13.80
N CYS A 24 12.71 -4.02 -14.40
CA CYS A 24 13.18 -2.72 -13.90
C CYS A 24 12.10 -1.63 -13.89
N PHE A 25 11.13 -1.69 -14.81
CA PHE A 25 10.00 -0.74 -14.89
C PHE A 25 8.68 -1.31 -14.36
N SER A 26 8.68 -2.52 -13.80
CA SER A 26 7.48 -3.11 -13.22
C SER A 26 7.10 -2.38 -11.92
N LEU A 27 5.97 -1.68 -11.94
CA LEU A 27 5.42 -1.09 -10.74
C LEU A 27 4.86 -2.20 -9.86
N ALA A 28 5.45 -2.41 -8.69
CA ALA A 28 4.89 -3.34 -7.72
C ALA A 28 3.41 -3.00 -7.49
N PRO A 29 2.50 -3.98 -7.57
CA PRO A 29 1.07 -3.73 -7.39
C PRO A 29 0.78 -3.21 -5.96
N PRO A 30 -0.19 -2.29 -5.81
CA PRO A 30 -0.57 -1.80 -4.50
C PRO A 30 -1.12 -2.93 -3.62
N MET A 31 -0.72 -2.91 -2.35
CA MET A 31 -1.05 -3.93 -1.36
C MET A 31 -2.16 -3.48 -0.42
N VAL A 32 -3.12 -4.36 -0.16
CA VAL A 32 -4.06 -4.30 0.96
C VAL A 32 -3.57 -5.32 1.99
N ALA A 33 -3.13 -4.84 3.15
CA ALA A 33 -2.65 -5.69 4.23
C ALA A 33 -3.84 -6.08 5.12
N CYS A 34 -4.15 -7.37 5.21
CA CYS A 34 -5.22 -7.91 6.04
C CYS A 34 -4.62 -8.47 7.33
N LEU A 35 -4.76 -7.74 8.43
CA LEU A 35 -4.47 -8.24 9.77
C LEU A 35 -5.57 -9.21 10.19
N VAL A 36 -5.18 -10.44 10.47
CA VAL A 36 -6.09 -11.54 10.85
C VAL A 36 -5.73 -12.17 12.20
N ARG A 37 -4.86 -11.52 12.96
CA ARG A 37 -4.41 -12.00 14.26
C ARG A 37 -5.54 -11.86 15.26
N HIS A 38 -5.89 -12.95 15.93
CA HIS A 38 -6.76 -12.94 17.10
C HIS A 38 -5.93 -13.13 18.36
N ILE A 39 -6.39 -12.53 19.44
CA ILE A 39 -5.76 -12.60 20.74
C ILE A 39 -6.81 -13.13 21.73
N ASP A 40 -6.39 -13.98 22.67
CA ASP A 40 -7.25 -14.49 23.74
C ASP A 40 -7.23 -13.57 24.98
N ARG A 41 -7.91 -14.01 26.05
CA ARG A 41 -7.97 -13.28 27.33
C ARG A 41 -6.62 -13.19 28.05
N ALA A 42 -5.69 -14.10 27.76
CA ALA A 42 -4.34 -14.12 28.33
C ALA A 42 -3.34 -13.30 27.48
N MET A 43 -3.83 -12.55 26.50
CA MET A 43 -3.01 -11.81 25.53
C MET A 43 -2.15 -12.72 24.62
N GLY A 44 -2.48 -14.02 24.57
CA GLY A 44 -1.86 -15.00 23.70
C GLY A 44 -2.41 -14.94 22.28
N ALA A 45 -1.57 -15.24 21.28
CA ALA A 45 -2.03 -15.36 19.90
C ALA A 45 -2.89 -16.62 19.74
N VAL A 46 -4.05 -16.46 19.10
CA VAL A 46 -4.98 -17.55 18.80
C VAL A 46 -4.98 -17.80 17.30
N THR A 47 -5.18 -19.06 16.91
CA THR A 47 -5.43 -19.45 15.52
C THR A 47 -6.53 -18.59 14.93
N THR A 48 -6.30 -18.03 13.75
CA THR A 48 -7.31 -17.27 13.02
C THR A 48 -8.54 -18.15 12.77
N PRO A 49 -9.76 -17.73 13.15
CA PRO A 49 -10.96 -18.49 12.89
C PRO A 49 -11.13 -18.76 11.39
N PRO A 50 -11.55 -19.98 10.98
CA PRO A 50 -11.76 -20.31 9.57
C PRO A 50 -12.74 -19.38 8.84
N ALA A 51 -13.67 -18.76 9.58
CA ALA A 51 -14.60 -17.80 9.02
C ALA A 51 -13.89 -16.51 8.56
N ILE A 52 -12.90 -16.03 9.32
CA ILE A 52 -12.11 -14.84 8.98
C ILE A 52 -11.19 -15.11 7.79
N GLU A 53 -10.63 -16.32 7.71
CA GLU A 53 -9.86 -16.72 6.53
C GLU A 53 -10.72 -16.71 5.26
N ARG A 54 -11.96 -17.22 5.35
CA ARG A 54 -12.94 -17.15 4.26
C ARG A 54 -13.24 -15.71 3.86
N CYS A 55 -13.43 -14.79 4.81
CA CYS A 55 -13.63 -13.37 4.49
C CYS A 55 -12.48 -12.77 3.67
N VAL A 56 -11.23 -13.08 4.02
CA VAL A 56 -10.07 -12.58 3.27
C VAL A 56 -10.02 -13.16 1.86
N VAL A 57 -10.33 -14.46 1.71
CA VAL A 57 -10.40 -15.12 0.40
C VAL A 57 -11.52 -14.54 -0.46
N GLU A 58 -12.71 -14.31 0.10
CA GLU A 58 -13.85 -13.69 -0.58
C GLU A 58 -13.54 -12.28 -1.06
N LEU A 59 -12.96 -11.45 -0.18
CA LEU A 59 -12.50 -10.11 -0.55
C LEU A 59 -11.46 -10.19 -1.67
N GLN A 60 -10.45 -11.04 -1.52
CA GLN A 60 -9.43 -11.22 -2.55
C GLN A 60 -10.05 -11.63 -3.89
N ALA A 61 -10.96 -12.59 -3.90
CA ALA A 61 -11.64 -13.07 -5.10
C ALA A 61 -12.43 -11.95 -5.79
N TYR A 62 -13.11 -11.09 -5.02
CA TYR A 62 -13.86 -9.94 -5.56
C TYR A 62 -12.97 -8.94 -6.31
N PHE A 63 -11.74 -8.74 -5.85
CA PHE A 63 -10.80 -7.76 -6.41
C PHE A 63 -9.85 -8.35 -7.48
N GLN A 64 -9.84 -9.66 -7.65
CA GLN A 64 -8.97 -10.36 -8.60
C GLN A 64 -9.66 -10.66 -9.93
N PRO A 65 -8.89 -10.75 -11.04
CA PRO A 65 -7.45 -10.46 -11.13
C PRO A 65 -7.13 -8.96 -11.19
N TYR A 66 -8.10 -8.14 -11.60
CA TYR A 66 -7.98 -6.68 -11.70
C TYR A 66 -9.32 -6.00 -11.45
N ILE A 67 -9.27 -4.77 -10.93
CA ILE A 67 -10.41 -3.84 -10.96
C ILE A 67 -10.12 -2.66 -11.86
N ALA A 68 -11.17 -2.00 -12.38
CA ALA A 68 -10.99 -0.74 -13.09
C ALA A 68 -10.41 0.32 -12.15
N ALA A 69 -9.31 0.98 -12.53
CA ALA A 69 -8.68 2.02 -11.73
C ALA A 69 -9.63 3.20 -11.47
N SER A 70 -10.60 3.43 -12.38
CA SER A 70 -11.67 4.42 -12.23
C SER A 70 -12.56 4.19 -11.01
N ARG A 71 -12.60 2.96 -10.48
CA ARG A 71 -13.29 2.67 -9.21
C ARG A 71 -12.57 3.26 -8.01
N VAL A 72 -11.29 3.64 -8.11
CA VAL A 72 -10.48 4.20 -7.02
C VAL A 72 -10.11 5.67 -7.27
N VAL A 73 -9.91 6.07 -8.52
CA VAL A 73 -9.49 7.44 -8.88
C VAL A 73 -10.22 7.97 -10.12
N LYS A 74 -10.62 9.26 -10.11
CA LYS A 74 -11.42 9.86 -11.19
C LYS A 74 -10.62 10.24 -12.45
N ASN A 75 -9.29 10.37 -12.35
CA ASN A 75 -8.42 10.93 -13.40
C ASN A 75 -7.38 9.92 -13.94
N CYS A 76 -7.70 8.62 -13.92
CA CYS A 76 -6.85 7.60 -14.54
C CYS A 76 -7.04 7.54 -16.07
N ILE A 77 -6.07 6.97 -16.79
CA ILE A 77 -6.22 6.64 -18.21
C ILE A 77 -7.43 5.69 -18.39
N PRO A 78 -8.34 5.94 -19.35
CA PRO A 78 -9.43 5.03 -19.66
C PRO A 78 -8.95 3.59 -19.93
N GLY A 79 -9.63 2.60 -19.37
CA GLY A 79 -9.24 1.19 -19.50
C GLY A 79 -8.11 0.74 -18.56
N SER A 80 -7.56 1.63 -17.71
CA SER A 80 -6.56 1.25 -16.71
C SER A 80 -7.08 0.18 -15.76
N LYS A 81 -6.30 -0.89 -15.62
CA LYS A 81 -6.58 -2.02 -14.74
C LYS A 81 -5.65 -1.98 -13.53
N LEU A 82 -6.21 -2.08 -12.34
CA LEU A 82 -5.51 -2.08 -11.07
C LEU A 82 -5.47 -3.51 -10.52
N ARG A 83 -4.26 -4.04 -10.35
CA ARG A 83 -4.04 -5.30 -9.63
C ARG A 83 -3.82 -4.99 -8.16
N LEU A 84 -4.76 -5.36 -7.31
CA LEU A 84 -4.59 -5.27 -5.85
C LEU A 84 -3.99 -6.58 -5.34
N GLN A 85 -2.91 -6.48 -4.56
CA GLN A 85 -2.40 -7.61 -3.78
C GLN A 85 -3.04 -7.63 -2.41
N PHE A 86 -3.59 -8.77 -2.00
CA PHE A 86 -4.07 -8.98 -0.64
C PHE A 86 -3.02 -9.78 0.12
N GLY A 87 -2.42 -9.15 1.13
CA GLY A 87 -1.39 -9.76 1.96
C GLY A 87 -1.95 -10.10 3.34
N LYS A 88 -1.93 -11.39 3.72
CA LYS A 88 -2.26 -11.81 5.09
C LYS A 88 -1.12 -11.40 6.03
N ALA A 89 -1.41 -10.53 6.99
CA ALA A 89 -0.46 -10.13 8.03
C ALA A 89 -0.81 -10.84 9.33
N MET A 90 0.13 -11.66 9.83
CA MET A 90 0.00 -12.33 11.13
C MET A 90 0.51 -11.45 12.27
N ASP A 91 1.40 -10.51 11.97
CA ASP A 91 1.85 -9.53 12.93
C ASP A 91 1.48 -8.11 12.51
N VAL A 92 1.30 -7.29 13.53
CA VAL A 92 0.91 -5.89 13.44
C VAL A 92 2.03 -5.06 12.80
N SER A 93 3.27 -5.57 12.75
CA SER A 93 4.46 -4.91 12.20
C SER A 93 4.73 -5.18 10.72
N THR A 94 4.38 -6.38 10.22
CA THR A 94 4.92 -6.92 8.96
C THR A 94 4.33 -6.32 7.67
N GLY A 95 3.24 -5.56 7.74
CA GLY A 95 2.50 -5.11 6.54
C GLY A 95 2.25 -3.60 6.42
N VAL A 96 2.71 -2.79 7.37
CA VAL A 96 2.18 -1.42 7.56
C VAL A 96 2.88 -0.38 6.69
N SER A 97 4.18 -0.53 6.44
CA SER A 97 5.00 0.52 5.80
C SER A 97 4.79 0.67 4.29
N SER A 98 4.30 -0.38 3.60
CA SER A 98 4.14 -0.40 2.15
C SER A 98 2.70 -0.55 1.65
N SER A 99 1.74 -0.77 2.55
CA SER A 99 0.34 -0.98 2.17
C SER A 99 -0.35 0.32 1.72
N LEU A 100 -1.32 0.18 0.83
CA LEU A 100 -2.25 1.25 0.46
C LEU A 100 -3.42 1.34 1.44
N LEU A 101 -3.81 0.20 2.01
CA LEU A 101 -4.85 0.07 3.01
C LEU A 101 -4.51 -1.07 3.97
N ASN A 102 -4.72 -0.84 5.26
CA ASN A 102 -4.60 -1.84 6.32
C ASN A 102 -6.00 -2.20 6.82
N VAL A 103 -6.41 -3.45 6.61
CA VAL A 103 -7.72 -3.97 7.02
C VAL A 103 -7.52 -4.88 8.23
N TYR A 104 -8.29 -4.69 9.28
CA TYR A 104 -8.33 -5.58 10.43
C TYR A 104 -9.74 -6.19 10.55
N ILE A 105 -9.85 -7.51 10.49
CA ILE A 105 -11.13 -8.21 10.62
C ILE A 105 -11.16 -8.94 11.96
N LEU A 106 -12.14 -8.61 12.81
CA LEU A 106 -12.33 -9.23 14.12
C LEU A 106 -13.66 -9.99 14.18
N ALA A 107 -13.61 -11.28 14.48
CA ALA A 107 -14.75 -12.09 14.84
C ALA A 107 -15.21 -11.75 16.26
N VAL A 108 -16.40 -11.18 16.40
CA VAL A 108 -16.98 -10.78 17.70
C VAL A 108 -17.82 -11.88 18.36
N ASP A 109 -18.16 -12.91 17.59
CA ASP A 109 -18.99 -14.06 17.98
C ASP A 109 -18.19 -15.20 18.63
N GLN A 110 -16.88 -15.03 18.78
CA GLN A 110 -16.01 -16.02 19.42
C GLN A 110 -16.04 -15.89 20.94
N SER A 111 -15.91 -17.01 21.66
CA SER A 111 -15.98 -17.06 23.13
C SER A 111 -14.90 -16.24 23.87
N TYR A 112 -13.78 -16.00 23.20
CA TYR A 112 -12.68 -15.16 23.68
C TYR A 112 -12.88 -13.68 23.36
N SER A 113 -13.76 -13.34 22.42
CA SER A 113 -13.99 -11.96 21.99
C SER A 113 -14.72 -11.17 23.06
N ARG A 114 -14.15 -10.04 23.43
CA ARG A 114 -14.77 -9.03 24.30
C ARG A 114 -14.40 -7.64 23.79
N PRO A 115 -15.27 -6.63 23.97
CA PRO A 115 -14.96 -5.26 23.61
C PRO A 115 -13.57 -4.84 24.11
N ARG A 116 -13.32 -4.86 25.42
CA ARG A 116 -12.04 -4.42 26.01
C ARG A 116 -10.78 -5.03 25.38
N LEU A 117 -10.87 -6.25 24.86
CA LEU A 117 -9.76 -6.92 24.17
C LEU A 117 -9.51 -6.31 22.78
N LEU A 118 -10.58 -5.99 22.03
CA LEU A 118 -10.49 -5.21 20.79
C LEU A 118 -9.78 -3.89 21.05
N THR A 119 -10.15 -3.15 22.09
CA THR A 119 -9.49 -1.88 22.42
C THR A 119 -7.98 -2.04 22.53
N HIS A 120 -7.48 -3.08 23.20
CA HIS A 120 -6.05 -3.27 23.36
C HIS A 120 -5.34 -3.53 22.02
N VAL A 121 -5.89 -4.44 21.20
CA VAL A 121 -5.31 -4.80 19.90
C VAL A 121 -5.38 -3.62 18.92
N ALA A 122 -6.55 -2.99 18.81
CA ALA A 122 -6.78 -1.86 17.92
C ALA A 122 -5.92 -0.65 18.32
N ARG A 123 -5.69 -0.41 19.62
CA ARG A 123 -4.78 0.64 20.10
C ARG A 123 -3.34 0.36 19.68
N ARG A 124 -2.84 -0.87 19.90
CA ARG A 124 -1.47 -1.24 19.50
C ARG A 124 -1.27 -1.15 17.99
N TRP A 125 -2.26 -1.61 17.22
CA TRP A 125 -2.22 -1.53 15.76
C TRP A 125 -2.27 -0.10 15.26
N ARG A 126 -3.12 0.74 15.84
CA ARG A 126 -3.16 2.18 15.57
C ARG A 126 -1.83 2.87 15.87
N ALA A 127 -1.24 2.62 17.04
CA ALA A 127 0.05 3.22 17.39
C ALA A 127 1.15 2.85 16.38
N LEU A 128 1.12 1.63 15.84
CA LEU A 128 2.04 1.20 14.78
C LEU A 128 1.74 1.89 13.45
N LEU A 129 0.46 2.05 13.09
CA LEU A 129 0.04 2.83 11.92
C LEU A 129 0.51 4.29 12.02
N GLU A 130 0.31 4.93 13.18
CA GLU A 130 0.78 6.30 13.45
C GLU A 130 2.31 6.40 13.33
N GLY A 131 3.05 5.42 13.85
CA GLY A 131 4.51 5.37 13.76
C GLY A 131 5.06 5.33 12.33
N VAL A 132 4.27 4.86 11.36
CA VAL A 132 4.63 4.87 9.93
C VAL A 132 3.80 5.87 9.10
N GLY A 133 3.03 6.74 9.75
CA GLY A 133 2.16 7.73 9.11
C GLY A 133 1.06 7.12 8.23
N GLN A 134 0.45 6.02 8.65
CA GLN A 134 -0.58 5.27 7.93
C GLN A 134 -1.90 5.20 8.72
N GLU A 135 -2.08 6.00 9.77
CA GLU A 135 -3.27 6.00 10.63
C GLU A 135 -4.58 6.29 9.90
N GLY A 136 -4.52 7.12 8.84
CA GLY A 136 -5.66 7.35 7.96
C GLY A 136 -6.00 6.12 7.11
N HIS A 137 -5.03 5.26 6.81
CA HIS A 137 -5.15 4.18 5.82
C HIS A 137 -5.56 2.86 6.50
N ALA A 138 -6.57 2.92 7.36
CA ALA A 138 -7.05 1.81 8.16
C ALA A 138 -8.56 1.56 7.97
N LEU A 139 -8.95 0.28 8.06
CA LEU A 139 -10.35 -0.17 8.09
C LEU A 139 -10.50 -1.33 9.07
N VAL A 140 -11.39 -1.20 10.05
CA VAL A 140 -11.75 -2.25 11.00
C VAL A 140 -13.10 -2.85 10.61
N MET A 141 -13.15 -4.16 10.42
CA MET A 141 -14.38 -4.89 10.11
C MET A 141 -14.73 -5.82 11.26
N LEU A 142 -15.94 -5.69 11.79
CA LEU A 142 -16.46 -6.57 12.83
C LEU A 142 -17.31 -7.68 12.21
N TYR A 143 -16.89 -8.92 12.41
CA TYR A 143 -17.52 -10.12 11.86
C TYR A 143 -18.43 -10.78 12.91
N HIS A 144 -19.66 -11.09 12.51
CA HIS A 144 -20.61 -11.89 13.29
C HIS A 144 -21.37 -12.84 12.34
N GLN A 145 -21.38 -14.14 12.63
CA GLN A 145 -21.97 -15.15 11.74
C GLN A 145 -23.44 -14.86 11.39
N ASP A 146 -24.29 -14.55 12.38
CA ASP A 146 -25.71 -14.27 12.12
C ASP A 146 -25.98 -13.11 11.14
N LEU A 147 -25.09 -12.09 11.09
CA LEU A 147 -25.19 -11.00 10.12
C LEU A 147 -24.77 -11.44 8.73
N VAL A 148 -23.74 -12.27 8.64
CA VAL A 148 -23.25 -12.84 7.38
C VAL A 148 -24.29 -13.77 6.77
N ASP A 149 -24.94 -14.60 7.60
CA ASP A 149 -26.01 -15.50 7.17
C ASP A 149 -27.22 -14.72 6.65
N ALA A 150 -27.64 -13.68 7.38
CA ALA A 150 -28.75 -12.81 6.96
C ALA A 150 -28.45 -12.07 5.64
N ALA A 151 -27.24 -11.53 5.49
CA ALA A 151 -26.81 -10.86 4.27
C ALA A 151 -26.72 -11.82 3.07
N SER A 152 -26.14 -13.00 3.26
CA SER A 152 -25.99 -14.01 2.21
C SER A 152 -27.36 -14.53 1.72
N PHE A 153 -28.28 -14.78 2.65
CA PHE A 153 -29.65 -15.17 2.31
C PHE A 153 -30.38 -14.09 1.49
N SER A 154 -30.22 -12.82 1.88
CA SER A 154 -30.86 -11.70 1.17
C SER A 154 -30.39 -11.59 -0.28
N VAL A 155 -29.11 -11.87 -0.53
CA VAL A 155 -28.53 -11.93 -1.88
C VAL A 155 -29.06 -13.12 -2.67
N HIS A 156 -29.11 -14.31 -2.07
CA HIS A 156 -29.65 -15.50 -2.72
C HIS A 156 -31.12 -15.31 -3.12
N GLN A 157 -31.93 -14.73 -2.24
CA GLN A 157 -33.31 -14.39 -2.51
C GLN A 157 -33.45 -13.39 -3.67
N ALA A 158 -32.65 -12.31 -3.68
CA ALA A 158 -32.66 -11.31 -4.73
C ALA A 158 -32.19 -11.83 -6.09
N SER A 159 -31.31 -12.83 -6.10
CA SER A 159 -30.75 -13.43 -7.33
C SER A 159 -31.70 -14.41 -8.03
N GLY A 160 -32.85 -14.74 -7.43
CA GLY A 160 -33.79 -15.72 -7.99
C GLY A 160 -33.27 -17.16 -7.98
N VAL A 161 -32.06 -17.39 -7.44
CA VAL A 161 -31.53 -18.72 -7.12
C VAL A 161 -32.23 -19.18 -5.85
N ALA A 162 -33.53 -19.46 -5.97
CA ALA A 162 -34.25 -20.23 -4.98
C ALA A 162 -33.56 -21.60 -4.95
N GLY A 163 -32.77 -21.84 -3.91
CA GLY A 163 -32.25 -23.16 -3.60
C GLY A 163 -33.43 -24.13 -3.61
N GLY A 164 -33.43 -25.05 -4.56
CA GLY A 164 -34.45 -26.08 -4.65
C GLY A 164 -34.50 -26.84 -3.33
N ALA A 165 -35.70 -26.98 -2.79
CA ALA A 165 -36.19 -28.09 -1.98
C ALA A 165 -35.33 -28.66 -0.83
N ASP A 166 -34.27 -27.99 -0.34
CA ASP A 166 -33.46 -28.51 0.77
C ASP A 166 -33.11 -27.43 1.83
N GLY A 167 -33.88 -27.45 2.92
CA GLY A 167 -33.37 -27.26 4.29
C GLY A 167 -32.84 -25.91 4.78
N THR A 168 -32.62 -24.87 3.96
CA THR A 168 -32.10 -23.59 4.49
C THR A 168 -33.21 -22.79 5.20
N LYS A 169 -33.30 -22.98 6.52
CA LYS A 169 -34.14 -22.17 7.42
C LYS A 169 -33.96 -20.68 7.10
N ARG A 170 -35.07 -19.96 6.90
CA ARG A 170 -35.08 -18.50 6.80
C ARG A 170 -34.23 -17.93 7.95
N PRO A 171 -33.26 -17.03 7.69
CA PRO A 171 -32.46 -16.44 8.73
C PRO A 171 -33.38 -15.77 9.75
N ASP A 172 -33.10 -16.01 11.03
CA ASP A 172 -33.89 -15.46 12.12
C ASP A 172 -33.54 -13.98 12.27
N GLN A 173 -34.46 -13.10 11.86
CA GLN A 173 -34.29 -11.65 11.97
C GLN A 173 -33.94 -11.23 13.41
N ARG A 174 -34.47 -11.94 14.42
CA ARG A 174 -34.16 -11.64 15.82
C ARG A 174 -32.70 -11.89 16.16
N LYS A 175 -32.06 -12.89 15.53
CA LYS A 175 -30.63 -13.16 15.70
C LYS A 175 -29.78 -12.10 15.00
N ALA A 176 -30.20 -11.66 13.81
CA ALA A 176 -29.53 -10.55 13.13
C ALA A 176 -29.60 -9.26 13.97
N ASP A 177 -30.77 -8.92 14.51
CA ASP A 177 -30.96 -7.75 15.37
C ASP A 177 -30.14 -7.86 16.67
N ALA A 178 -30.10 -9.05 17.28
CA ALA A 178 -29.26 -9.32 18.45
C ALA A 178 -27.76 -9.22 18.13
N ALA A 179 -27.34 -9.65 16.94
CA ALA A 179 -25.96 -9.52 16.48
C ALA A 179 -25.57 -8.06 16.23
N VAL A 180 -26.48 -7.25 15.66
CA VAL A 180 -26.27 -5.78 15.54
C VAL A 180 -26.09 -5.16 16.93
N ALA A 181 -26.97 -5.48 17.88
CA ALA A 181 -26.86 -4.99 19.26
C ALA A 181 -25.54 -5.45 19.93
N ALA A 182 -25.07 -6.67 19.64
CA ALA A 182 -23.81 -7.18 20.16
C ALA A 182 -22.57 -6.44 19.62
N LEU A 183 -22.67 -5.81 18.43
CA LEU A 183 -21.59 -5.02 17.85
C LEU A 183 -21.46 -3.61 18.43
N GLU A 184 -22.54 -3.04 18.96
CA GLU A 184 -22.56 -1.66 19.44
C GLU A 184 -21.46 -1.34 20.46
N PRO A 185 -21.20 -2.17 21.50
CA PRO A 185 -20.11 -1.92 22.43
C PRO A 185 -18.72 -1.88 21.78
N TYR A 186 -18.50 -2.68 20.73
CA TYR A 186 -17.23 -2.69 20.00
C TYR A 186 -17.06 -1.42 19.17
N PHE A 187 -18.13 -0.91 18.54
CA PHE A 187 -18.09 0.36 17.83
C PHE A 187 -17.83 1.55 18.78
N GLU A 188 -18.45 1.57 19.96
CA GLU A 188 -18.18 2.62 20.96
C GLU A 188 -16.72 2.62 21.41
N GLU A 189 -16.12 1.45 21.58
CA GLU A 189 -14.70 1.35 21.89
C GLU A 189 -13.79 1.81 20.75
N LEU A 190 -14.12 1.50 19.50
CA LEU A 190 -13.40 2.01 18.34
C LEU A 190 -13.55 3.54 18.20
N LYS A 191 -14.72 4.10 18.49
CA LYS A 191 -14.93 5.56 18.55
C LYS A 191 -14.10 6.19 19.66
N ALA A 192 -14.03 5.58 20.85
CA ALA A 192 -13.18 6.03 21.94
C ALA A 192 -11.69 6.02 21.58
N LEU A 193 -11.27 5.09 20.72
CA LEU A 193 -9.93 5.07 20.14
C LEU A 193 -9.71 6.09 19.03
N ARG A 194 -10.72 6.89 18.65
CA ARG A 194 -10.73 7.86 17.54
C ARG A 194 -10.68 7.22 16.15
N PHE A 195 -11.28 6.04 15.95
CA PHE A 195 -11.59 5.59 14.59
C PHE A 195 -12.71 6.48 14.05
N ALA A 196 -12.55 6.99 12.83
CA ALA A 196 -13.63 7.70 12.16
C ALA A 196 -14.69 6.70 11.68
N PRO A 197 -15.96 7.11 11.51
CA PRO A 197 -17.03 6.22 11.06
C PRO A 197 -16.72 5.48 9.75
N HIS A 198 -15.97 6.10 8.83
CA HIS A 198 -15.56 5.49 7.56
C HIS A 198 -14.36 4.52 7.68
N GLN A 199 -13.77 4.39 8.88
CA GLN A 199 -12.68 3.46 9.19
C GLN A 199 -13.19 2.22 9.94
N MET A 200 -14.48 2.10 10.17
CA MET A 200 -15.06 0.95 10.87
C MET A 200 -16.40 0.54 10.24
N CYS A 201 -16.65 -0.77 10.12
CA CYS A 201 -17.94 -1.29 9.66
C CYS A 201 -18.18 -2.72 10.17
N ALA A 202 -19.40 -3.22 10.04
CA ALA A 202 -19.66 -4.64 10.13
C ALA A 202 -19.18 -5.32 8.83
N TYR A 203 -18.70 -6.56 8.91
CA TYR A 203 -18.45 -7.37 7.74
C TYR A 203 -19.77 -7.94 7.22
N LEU A 204 -20.17 -7.51 6.04
CA LEU A 204 -21.27 -8.09 5.27
C LEU A 204 -20.71 -8.47 3.88
N PRO A 205 -20.88 -9.71 3.39
CA PRO A 205 -20.22 -10.16 2.16
C PRO A 205 -20.46 -9.27 0.93
N ASN A 206 -21.66 -8.70 0.83
CA ASN A 206 -22.09 -7.81 -0.24
C ASN A 206 -21.62 -6.36 -0.09
N GLU A 207 -21.48 -5.86 1.14
CA GLU A 207 -21.08 -4.46 1.39
C GLU A 207 -19.58 -4.29 1.63
N ALA A 208 -18.91 -5.29 2.21
CA ALA A 208 -17.50 -5.22 2.58
C ALA A 208 -16.60 -4.83 1.38
N PRO A 209 -16.78 -5.36 0.15
CA PRO A 209 -16.00 -4.90 -0.99
C PRO A 209 -16.24 -3.43 -1.35
N ILE A 210 -17.47 -2.93 -1.18
CA ILE A 210 -17.81 -1.52 -1.41
C ILE A 210 -17.10 -0.65 -0.37
N ARG A 211 -17.13 -1.05 0.90
CA ARG A 211 -16.42 -0.36 2.00
C ARG A 211 -14.90 -0.32 1.79
N VAL A 212 -14.32 -1.42 1.33
CA VAL A 212 -12.88 -1.48 0.95
C VAL A 212 -12.59 -0.49 -0.17
N LEU A 213 -13.42 -0.41 -1.20
CA LEU A 213 -13.24 0.56 -2.29
C LEU A 213 -13.37 2.01 -1.84
N GLU A 214 -14.37 2.32 -1.02
CA GLU A 214 -14.55 3.65 -0.44
C GLU A 214 -13.31 4.07 0.35
N ARG A 215 -12.79 3.16 1.19
CA ARG A 215 -11.59 3.44 1.96
C ARG A 215 -10.33 3.50 1.11
N LEU A 216 -10.20 2.68 0.07
CA LEU A 216 -9.10 2.78 -0.91
C LEU A 216 -9.08 4.13 -1.63
N ARG A 217 -10.24 4.67 -2.01
CA ARG A 217 -10.36 6.01 -2.61
C ARG A 217 -9.80 7.08 -1.67
N ALA A 218 -10.23 7.04 -0.41
CA ALA A 218 -9.81 8.02 0.57
C ALA A 218 -8.32 7.87 0.94
N ALA A 219 -7.83 6.64 1.11
CA ALA A 219 -6.41 6.37 1.36
C ALA A 219 -5.52 6.81 0.19
N PHE A 220 -5.98 6.66 -1.05
CA PHE A 220 -5.29 7.18 -2.23
C PHE A 220 -5.17 8.71 -2.19
N VAL A 221 -6.26 9.42 -1.88
CA VAL A 221 -6.25 10.90 -1.78
C VAL A 221 -5.32 11.36 -0.67
N GLU A 222 -5.43 10.78 0.53
CA GLU A 222 -4.59 11.12 1.68
C GLU A 222 -3.10 10.87 1.39
N ARG A 223 -2.76 9.71 0.80
CA ARG A 223 -1.39 9.38 0.41
C ARG A 223 -0.85 10.34 -0.65
N THR A 224 -1.67 10.67 -1.65
CA THR A 224 -1.30 11.64 -2.70
C THR A 224 -1.02 13.01 -2.09
N MET A 225 -1.87 13.49 -1.19
CA MET A 225 -1.67 14.77 -0.50
C MET A 225 -0.37 14.76 0.32
N ARG A 226 -0.12 13.69 1.08
CA ARG A 226 1.09 13.57 1.90
C ARG A 226 2.37 13.54 1.06
N LEU A 227 2.39 12.73 -0.01
CA LEU A 227 3.54 12.65 -0.91
C LEU A 227 3.77 13.97 -1.67
N THR A 228 2.69 14.65 -2.06
CA THR A 228 2.75 15.99 -2.67
C THR A 228 3.34 17.00 -1.70
N ALA A 229 2.83 17.07 -0.46
CA ALA A 229 3.37 17.96 0.57
C ALA A 229 4.84 17.66 0.91
N ALA A 230 5.21 16.37 0.95
CA ALA A 230 6.60 15.95 1.21
C ALA A 230 7.54 16.38 0.07
N PHE A 231 7.11 16.26 -1.19
CA PHE A 231 7.88 16.69 -2.35
C PHE A 231 7.95 18.22 -2.45
N ASP A 232 6.81 18.91 -2.36
CA ASP A 232 6.72 20.37 -2.43
C ASP A 232 7.47 21.04 -1.29
N GLY A 233 7.30 20.57 -0.06
CA GLY A 233 8.00 21.09 1.11
C GLY A 233 9.51 20.91 1.00
N TYR A 234 9.99 19.79 0.46
CA TYR A 234 11.42 19.58 0.23
C TYR A 234 11.97 20.48 -0.88
N GLN A 235 11.17 20.75 -1.92
CA GLN A 235 11.53 21.73 -2.95
C GLN A 235 11.53 23.17 -2.44
N GLN A 236 10.63 23.53 -1.51
CA GLN A 236 10.60 24.87 -0.92
C GLN A 236 11.79 25.15 -0.01
N ARG A 237 12.30 24.15 0.72
CA ARG A 237 13.55 24.26 1.51
C ARG A 237 14.77 24.66 0.65
N ARG A 238 14.73 24.40 -0.65
CA ARG A 238 15.73 24.89 -1.61
C ARG A 238 15.62 26.39 -1.85
N LEU A 239 14.40 26.92 -1.99
CA LEU A 239 14.15 28.34 -2.24
C LEU A 239 14.40 29.20 -0.99
N HIS A 240 14.19 28.60 0.18
CA HIS A 240 14.43 29.22 1.48
C HIS A 240 15.27 28.27 2.34
N PRO A 241 16.59 28.16 2.08
CA PRO A 241 17.47 27.53 3.05
C PRO A 241 17.27 28.29 4.36
N ALA A 242 16.95 27.58 5.44
CA ALA A 242 16.74 28.21 6.74
C ALA A 242 17.91 29.17 7.01
N ARG A 243 17.59 30.46 7.17
CA ARG A 243 18.55 31.48 7.55
C ARG A 243 19.19 30.97 8.84
N THR A 244 20.44 30.57 8.75
CA THR A 244 21.28 30.39 9.92
C THR A 244 21.46 31.79 10.47
N ASP A 245 20.60 32.19 11.40
CA ASP A 245 20.90 33.33 12.25
C ASP A 245 22.15 32.91 13.02
N SER A 246 23.28 33.37 12.51
CA SER A 246 24.56 33.38 13.18
C SER A 246 24.44 34.27 14.41
N ASN A 247 23.87 33.74 15.49
CA ASN A 247 24.14 34.19 16.84
C ASN A 247 24.80 33.03 17.58
N ILE A 248 26.05 32.80 17.19
CA ILE A 248 27.04 32.14 18.04
C ILE A 248 27.28 33.10 19.19
N ASN A 249 26.47 33.01 20.24
CA ASN A 249 26.90 33.41 21.56
C ASN A 249 27.38 32.16 22.28
N SER A 250 28.67 32.20 22.57
CA SER A 250 29.52 31.21 23.22
C SER A 250 28.92 30.64 24.52
N HIS A 251 29.25 29.35 24.73
CA HIS A 251 29.18 28.58 25.99
C HIS A 251 27.95 27.70 26.22
N SER A 252 28.00 26.49 25.68
CA SER A 252 27.88 25.26 26.49
C SER A 252 28.16 24.02 25.63
N ASN A 253 29.04 23.15 26.12
CA ASN A 253 29.44 21.91 25.49
C ASN A 253 28.32 20.86 25.59
N CYS A 254 27.69 20.52 24.48
CA CYS A 254 27.17 19.17 24.21
C CYS A 254 26.85 19.06 22.71
N ALA A 255 27.88 18.74 21.91
CA ALA A 255 27.73 18.57 20.48
C ALA A 255 27.11 17.19 20.17
N THR A 256 25.81 17.02 20.38
CA THR A 256 25.04 16.19 19.44
C THR A 256 24.98 16.97 18.15
N ALA A 257 25.76 16.57 17.16
CA ALA A 257 25.70 17.10 15.81
C ALA A 257 24.28 16.89 15.27
N ALA A 258 23.40 17.86 15.49
CA ALA A 258 22.19 18.01 14.71
C ALA A 258 22.66 18.25 13.29
N THR A 259 22.70 17.18 12.49
CA THR A 259 22.96 17.26 11.06
C THR A 259 21.97 18.26 10.50
N VAL A 260 22.45 19.45 10.15
CA VAL A 260 21.69 20.42 9.38
C VAL A 260 21.16 19.64 8.18
N ASP A 261 19.84 19.56 8.04
CA ASP A 261 19.16 18.81 6.98
C ASP A 261 19.37 19.54 5.66
N VAL A 262 20.60 19.44 5.13
CA VAL A 262 21.04 20.11 3.89
C VAL A 262 20.25 19.50 2.74
N TRP A 263 19.64 20.37 1.95
CA TRP A 263 18.94 19.98 0.74
C TRP A 263 19.88 19.19 -0.20
N ASN A 264 19.44 18.03 -0.68
CA ASN A 264 20.19 17.24 -1.64
C ASN A 264 19.29 16.74 -2.79
N LEU A 265 19.86 16.68 -3.98
CA LEU A 265 19.14 16.32 -5.20
C LEU A 265 18.57 14.89 -5.14
N HIS A 266 19.31 13.96 -4.56
CA HIS A 266 18.92 12.56 -4.45
C HIS A 266 17.62 12.38 -3.66
N GLU A 267 17.49 13.06 -2.52
CA GLU A 267 16.31 13.02 -1.65
C GLU A 267 15.11 13.75 -2.29
N CYS A 268 15.36 14.84 -3.01
CA CYS A 268 14.35 15.49 -3.84
C CYS A 268 13.80 14.52 -4.91
N TRP A 269 14.69 13.81 -5.58
CA TRP A 269 14.35 12.79 -6.57
C TRP A 269 13.61 11.62 -5.95
N ARG A 270 14.03 11.14 -4.78
CA ARG A 270 13.37 10.04 -4.06
C ARG A 270 11.92 10.39 -3.74
N ARG A 271 11.67 11.56 -3.15
CA ARG A 271 10.32 12.03 -2.81
C ARG A 271 9.44 12.25 -4.04
N GLY A 272 10.01 12.81 -5.10
CA GLY A 272 9.30 12.98 -6.38
C GLY A 272 8.98 11.63 -7.02
N TYR A 273 9.91 10.68 -6.99
CA TYR A 273 9.72 9.33 -7.52
C TYR A 273 8.65 8.56 -6.74
N ASP A 274 8.62 8.65 -5.41
CA ASP A 274 7.59 8.01 -4.60
C ASP A 274 6.19 8.53 -4.93
N LEU A 275 6.04 9.85 -5.14
CA LEU A 275 4.80 10.47 -5.62
C LEU A 275 4.42 9.99 -7.03
N ALA A 276 5.37 10.02 -7.97
CA ALA A 276 5.12 9.62 -9.35
C ALA A 276 4.75 8.13 -9.44
N ARG A 277 5.46 7.27 -8.71
CA ARG A 277 5.18 5.83 -8.60
C ARG A 277 3.76 5.59 -8.07
N HIS A 278 3.36 6.28 -7.01
CA HIS A 278 2.01 6.17 -6.46
C HIS A 278 0.92 6.55 -7.48
N LEU A 279 1.12 7.64 -8.22
CA LEU A 279 0.19 8.08 -9.26
C LEU A 279 0.12 7.10 -10.44
N LEU A 280 1.26 6.57 -10.88
CA LEU A 280 1.32 5.60 -11.98
C LEU A 280 0.67 4.27 -11.62
N GLN A 281 0.80 3.80 -10.38
CA GLN A 281 0.15 2.56 -9.90
C GLN A 281 -1.37 2.56 -10.12
N LEU A 282 -2.01 3.73 -10.13
CA LEU A 282 -3.45 3.88 -10.37
C LEU A 282 -3.77 4.53 -11.73
N GLY A 283 -2.80 4.57 -12.64
CA GLY A 283 -2.99 5.07 -14.01
C GLY A 283 -3.17 6.58 -14.12
N VAL A 284 -2.78 7.37 -13.10
CA VAL A 284 -2.87 8.84 -13.09
C VAL A 284 -1.65 9.47 -13.80
N VAL A 285 -1.48 9.12 -15.07
CA VAL A 285 -0.26 9.43 -15.85
C VAL A 285 -0.06 10.93 -16.06
N LYS A 286 -1.14 11.71 -16.24
CA LYS A 286 -1.05 13.16 -16.44
C LYS A 286 -0.39 13.87 -15.26
N GLU A 287 -0.75 13.50 -14.05
CA GLU A 287 -0.16 14.08 -12.83
C GLU A 287 1.24 13.52 -12.58
N ALA A 288 1.46 12.21 -12.79
CA ALA A 288 2.80 11.63 -12.69
C ALA A 288 3.80 12.32 -13.64
N ARG A 289 3.39 12.62 -14.87
CA ARG A 289 4.19 13.36 -15.85
C ARG A 289 4.59 14.75 -15.35
N LYS A 290 3.70 15.47 -14.66
CA LYS A 290 4.03 16.78 -14.08
C LYS A 290 5.09 16.65 -12.99
N VAL A 291 5.01 15.59 -12.17
CA VAL A 291 6.01 15.31 -11.12
C VAL A 291 7.36 15.02 -11.75
N PHE A 292 7.42 14.14 -12.75
CA PHE A 292 8.66 13.89 -13.50
C PHE A 292 9.22 15.16 -14.16
N ALA A 293 8.38 15.96 -14.82
CA ALA A 293 8.81 17.22 -15.41
C ALA A 293 9.47 18.13 -14.37
N ARG A 294 8.86 18.27 -13.18
CA ARG A 294 9.46 19.03 -12.07
C ARG A 294 10.79 18.45 -11.61
N MET A 295 10.90 17.13 -11.46
CA MET A 295 12.16 16.46 -11.10
C MET A 295 13.27 16.70 -12.14
N PHE A 296 12.94 16.55 -13.43
CA PHE A 296 13.86 16.78 -14.54
C PHE A 296 14.28 18.24 -14.65
N SER A 297 13.38 19.21 -14.43
CA SER A 297 13.75 20.61 -14.36
C SER A 297 14.79 20.85 -13.27
N VAL A 298 14.58 20.30 -12.06
CA VAL A 298 15.58 20.41 -10.99
C VAL A 298 16.90 19.74 -11.41
N TYR A 299 16.87 18.55 -12.01
CA TYR A 299 18.09 17.89 -12.47
C TYR A 299 18.85 18.71 -13.52
N TYR A 300 18.17 19.23 -14.53
CA TYR A 300 18.81 19.97 -15.63
C TYR A 300 19.47 21.26 -15.11
N TYR A 301 18.77 22.03 -14.28
CA TYR A 301 19.31 23.26 -13.68
C TYR A 301 20.44 23.03 -12.67
N HIS A 302 20.59 21.81 -12.16
CA HIS A 302 21.63 21.44 -11.18
C HIS A 302 22.63 20.41 -11.73
N SER A 303 22.60 20.12 -13.03
CA SER A 303 23.56 19.22 -13.68
C SER A 303 24.98 19.80 -13.73
N GLU A 304 25.15 21.11 -13.45
CA GLU A 304 26.46 21.71 -13.20
C GLU A 304 27.06 21.36 -11.83
N ASP A 305 26.27 20.79 -10.90
CA ASP A 305 26.75 20.34 -9.59
C ASP A 305 27.37 18.94 -9.60
N TYR A 306 27.49 18.32 -10.76
CA TYR A 306 28.39 17.19 -10.90
C TYR A 306 29.84 17.65 -10.66
N GLY A 307 30.41 17.27 -9.51
CA GLY A 307 31.82 17.51 -9.19
C GLY A 307 32.80 16.98 -10.26
N PHE A 308 32.35 16.13 -11.19
CA PHE A 308 33.13 15.74 -12.36
C PHE A 308 33.34 16.87 -13.38
N VAL A 309 32.41 17.82 -13.51
CA VAL A 309 32.56 18.99 -14.40
C VAL A 309 33.55 19.99 -13.80
N LYS A 310 33.65 20.03 -12.45
CA LYS A 310 34.63 20.87 -11.74
C LYS A 310 36.06 20.30 -11.79
N SER A 311 36.22 19.01 -12.11
CA SER A 311 37.53 18.36 -12.24
C SER A 311 37.98 18.30 -13.70
N LYS A 312 38.98 19.11 -14.05
CA LYS A 312 39.62 19.14 -15.37
C LYS A 312 40.15 17.75 -15.78
N ALA A 313 40.60 16.95 -14.82
CA ALA A 313 41.06 15.59 -15.04
C ALA A 313 39.92 14.63 -15.42
N THR A 314 38.74 14.78 -14.81
CA THR A 314 37.58 13.93 -15.12
C THR A 314 36.97 14.30 -16.47
N LEU A 315 36.90 15.59 -16.80
CA LEU A 315 36.52 16.06 -18.14
C LEU A 315 37.48 15.58 -19.23
N ALA A 316 38.80 15.64 -18.99
CA ALA A 316 39.80 15.11 -19.93
C ALA A 316 39.71 13.59 -20.10
N ARG A 317 39.25 12.86 -19.08
CA ARG A 317 39.00 11.42 -19.16
C ARG A 317 37.71 11.11 -19.92
N LEU A 318 36.65 11.89 -19.69
CA LEU A 318 35.37 11.79 -20.40
C LEU A 318 35.50 12.13 -21.89
N GLY A 319 36.29 13.16 -22.24
CA GLY A 319 36.59 13.51 -23.63
C GLY A 319 37.45 12.50 -24.39
N LYS A 320 37.99 11.48 -23.71
CA LYS A 320 38.70 10.34 -24.33
C LYS A 320 37.79 9.16 -24.61
N PHE A 321 36.57 9.13 -24.07
CA PHE A 321 35.60 8.11 -24.45
C PHE A 321 35.04 8.46 -25.82
N SER A 322 34.94 7.45 -26.67
CA SER A 322 34.32 7.56 -27.99
C SER A 322 32.92 8.12 -27.82
N ASN A 323 32.63 9.26 -28.45
CA ASN A 323 31.31 9.86 -28.41
C ASN A 323 30.33 8.89 -29.10
N VAL A 324 29.33 8.42 -28.34
CA VAL A 324 28.30 7.50 -28.83
C VAL A 324 27.48 8.14 -29.97
N PHE A 325 27.53 9.46 -30.11
CA PHE A 325 26.90 10.23 -31.17
C PHE A 325 27.86 10.67 -32.28
N ASP A 326 29.10 10.17 -32.31
CA ASP A 326 30.03 10.46 -33.39
C ASP A 326 29.51 9.78 -34.68
N PRO A 327 29.12 10.54 -35.72
CA PRO A 327 28.49 10.00 -36.92
C PRO A 327 29.36 8.97 -37.66
N GLY A 328 30.67 8.92 -37.38
CA GLY A 328 31.57 7.87 -37.86
C GLY A 328 31.27 6.45 -37.34
N HIS A 329 30.57 6.31 -36.21
CA HIS A 329 30.16 5.01 -35.66
C HIS A 329 28.85 4.47 -36.27
N PHE A 330 28.09 5.32 -36.98
CA PHE A 330 26.87 4.93 -37.70
C PHE A 330 27.12 4.77 -39.20
N ARG A 331 28.27 4.21 -39.60
CA ARG A 331 28.47 3.74 -40.97
C ARG A 331 27.68 2.45 -41.17
N TRP A 332 26.43 2.61 -41.56
CA TRP A 332 25.70 1.57 -42.28
C TRP A 332 26.34 1.45 -43.67
N ALA A 333 26.65 0.23 -44.09
CA ALA A 333 27.18 -0.09 -45.41
C ALA A 333 26.25 0.36 -46.54
#